data_AF-A0A8T5R1A3-F1
#
_entry.id   AF-A0A8T5R1A3-F1
#
_cell.length_a   1.000
_cell.length_b   1.000
_cell.length_c   1.000
_cell.angle_alpha   90.00
_cell.angle_beta   90.00
_cell.angle_gamma   90.00
#
_symmetry.space_group_name_H-M   'P 1'
#
loop_
_entity.id
_entity.type
_entity.pdbx_description
1 polymer ?
#
loop_
_entity_poly.entity_id
_entity_poly.type
_entity_poly.pdbx_seq_one_letter_code
_entity_poly.pdbx_strand_id
1 'polypeptide(L)'
;DLIYNKDKSWTFNSRFETAKSNLDYKLAFEIACEKHGFLLRNLIQFLRMKVGVSIPIRDLQNQKSNVMASFLSQKTTKSLEKKVRTDASDYFSDADGLLYQTLNEDLNLKLAWQMIEIINDDSIYNSMFERVVQGKKVKYKTPIPPVDEEFAIFVKDILLKLLKDKLSNRFNGKIYIEDDVPVSYSGHKETSISYSGEFLTTGTKLKISELSKQGRADFLRMGVLWRHTNEKEVSVDLDLSSVFIENNNGLFREHVIFYGDPEFEINRNLIAVSSGDVTSCGGQDSLFSSEFIDVDIELAKKNNILDFFNNVIVYDNKLCLGELETYFFFSFIDKEDRVMNGNEVTLDLNNADYAIRVDPDNVEKSKSQIGFYVDLNDDTIEIVNLSCKKGTFGDNSINMLYEFNELLRNRRKPLMIKSMLSSVYDVTNNPFDADLIISRKDNVNSNLKTLCYHPSRDFEKINQLLF
;
A
#
# COMPACT_ATOMS: atom_id res chain seq x y z
N ASP A 1 -13.80 -3.60 38.53
CA ASP A 1 -12.39 -3.54 38.09
C ASP A 1 -11.30 -3.82 39.14
N LEU A 2 -11.57 -4.46 40.29
CA LEU A 2 -10.52 -4.71 41.31
C LEU A 2 -10.24 -6.19 41.66
N ILE A 3 -10.82 -7.17 40.94
CA ILE A 3 -10.63 -8.60 41.26
C ILE A 3 -9.63 -9.30 40.30
N TYR A 4 -9.30 -8.72 39.14
CA TYR A 4 -8.54 -9.41 38.09
C TYR A 4 -7.25 -8.70 37.63
N ASN A 5 -6.55 -8.02 38.53
CA ASN A 5 -5.38 -7.20 38.15
C ASN A 5 -4.14 -7.99 37.64
N LYS A 6 -4.22 -9.32 37.49
CA LYS A 6 -3.13 -10.17 36.93
C LYS A 6 -3.60 -11.31 36.02
N ASP A 7 -4.90 -11.44 35.76
CA ASP A 7 -5.40 -12.52 34.91
C ASP A 7 -5.49 -12.07 33.44
N LYS A 8 -4.49 -12.45 32.63
CA LYS A 8 -4.46 -12.16 31.19
C LYS A 8 -5.42 -13.04 30.38
N SER A 9 -6.12 -13.99 31.00
CA SER A 9 -7.01 -14.93 30.30
C SER A 9 -8.31 -14.28 29.79
N TRP A 10 -8.69 -13.10 30.30
CA TRP A 10 -9.94 -12.42 29.94
C TRP A 10 -9.75 -11.10 29.17
N THR A 11 -8.74 -11.04 28.30
CA THR A 11 -8.56 -9.90 27.37
C THR A 11 -9.47 -10.02 26.16
N PHE A 12 -9.78 -8.90 25.48
CA PHE A 12 -10.52 -8.88 24.19
C PHE A 12 -10.00 -9.94 23.20
N ASN A 13 -8.68 -9.97 22.97
CA ASN A 13 -8.05 -10.93 22.06
C ASN A 13 -8.21 -12.37 22.54
N SER A 14 -8.07 -12.60 23.85
CA SER A 14 -8.23 -13.94 24.44
C SER A 14 -9.66 -14.46 24.27
N ARG A 15 -10.68 -13.63 24.55
CA ARG A 15 -12.09 -13.98 24.37
C ARG A 15 -12.40 -14.29 22.90
N PHE A 16 -11.96 -13.43 21.99
CA PHE A 16 -12.16 -13.58 20.55
C PHE A 16 -11.55 -14.88 20.00
N GLU A 17 -10.28 -15.15 20.32
CA GLU A 17 -9.60 -16.38 19.87
C GLU A 17 -10.16 -17.63 20.56
N THR A 18 -10.61 -17.52 21.81
CA THR A 18 -11.30 -18.61 22.51
C THR A 18 -12.61 -18.97 21.81
N ALA A 19 -13.45 -18.00 21.47
CA ALA A 19 -14.70 -18.23 20.73
C ALA A 19 -14.45 -18.94 19.39
N LYS A 20 -13.47 -18.46 18.61
CA LYS A 20 -13.04 -19.10 17.36
C LYS A 20 -12.52 -20.53 17.57
N SER A 21 -11.73 -20.76 18.62
CA SER A 21 -11.20 -22.09 18.94
C SER A 21 -12.32 -23.09 19.29
N ASN A 22 -13.41 -22.58 19.88
CA ASN A 22 -14.62 -23.32 20.19
C ASN A 22 -15.58 -23.45 19.00
N LEU A 23 -15.21 -22.92 17.83
CA LEU A 23 -15.99 -22.92 16.59
C LEU A 23 -17.31 -22.13 16.70
N ASP A 24 -17.34 -21.16 17.61
CA ASP A 24 -18.47 -20.26 17.87
C ASP A 24 -18.21 -18.90 17.24
N TYR A 25 -18.57 -18.77 15.95
CA TYR A 25 -18.35 -17.54 15.19
C TYR A 25 -19.41 -16.47 15.50
N LYS A 26 -20.55 -16.84 16.09
CA LYS A 26 -21.53 -15.91 16.62
C LYS A 26 -20.95 -15.11 17.79
N LEU A 27 -20.43 -15.81 18.80
CA LEU A 27 -19.80 -15.16 19.95
C LEU A 27 -18.55 -14.36 19.55
N ALA A 28 -17.77 -14.88 18.60
CA ALA A 28 -16.62 -14.13 18.08
C ALA A 28 -17.03 -12.82 17.39
N PHE A 29 -18.17 -12.81 16.69
CA PHE A 29 -18.76 -11.62 16.09
C PHE A 29 -19.23 -10.62 17.15
N GLU A 30 -19.95 -11.09 18.16
CA GLU A 30 -20.42 -10.27 19.30
C GLU A 30 -19.25 -9.60 20.04
N ILE A 31 -18.16 -10.33 20.29
CA ILE A 31 -16.95 -9.76 20.86
C ILE A 31 -16.33 -8.73 19.91
N ALA A 32 -16.30 -9.01 18.60
CA ALA A 32 -15.77 -8.06 17.62
C ALA A 32 -16.57 -6.75 17.56
N CYS A 33 -17.89 -6.80 17.83
CA CYS A 33 -18.75 -5.61 17.90
C CYS A 33 -18.32 -4.62 19.00
N GLU A 34 -17.64 -5.07 20.06
CA GLU A 34 -17.06 -4.18 21.08
C GLU A 34 -16.00 -3.20 20.51
N LYS A 35 -15.49 -3.47 19.30
CA LYS A 35 -14.49 -2.63 18.60
C LYS A 35 -14.81 -2.54 17.11
N HIS A 36 -15.57 -1.54 16.67
CA HIS A 36 -16.05 -1.41 15.29
C HIS A 36 -14.96 -1.48 14.21
N GLY A 37 -13.80 -0.85 14.44
CA GLY A 37 -12.67 -0.96 13.50
C GLY A 37 -12.08 -2.37 13.40
N PHE A 38 -12.14 -3.16 14.47
CA PHE A 38 -11.76 -4.57 14.45
C PHE A 38 -12.82 -5.42 13.75
N LEU A 39 -14.10 -5.17 14.01
CA LEU A 39 -15.22 -5.81 13.31
C LEU A 39 -15.11 -5.62 11.79
N LEU A 40 -14.96 -4.38 11.32
CA LEU A 40 -14.82 -4.07 9.90
C LEU A 40 -13.61 -4.78 9.27
N ARG A 41 -12.47 -4.91 9.97
CA ARG A 41 -11.31 -5.66 9.42
C ARG A 41 -11.55 -7.16 9.30
N ASN A 42 -12.48 -7.72 10.08
CA ASN A 42 -12.74 -9.15 10.15
C ASN A 42 -14.08 -9.55 9.52
N LEU A 43 -14.88 -8.61 9.02
CA LEU A 43 -16.25 -8.87 8.55
C LEU A 43 -16.32 -9.96 7.47
N ILE A 44 -15.40 -9.92 6.50
CA ILE A 44 -15.26 -10.96 5.46
C ILE A 44 -15.07 -12.37 6.03
N GLN A 45 -14.40 -12.50 7.17
CA GLN A 45 -14.28 -13.82 7.81
C GLN A 45 -15.64 -14.33 8.25
N PHE A 46 -16.45 -13.49 8.89
CA PHE A 46 -17.76 -13.89 9.38
C PHE A 46 -18.74 -14.20 8.25
N LEU A 47 -18.69 -13.46 7.15
CA LEU A 47 -19.49 -13.72 5.95
C LEU A 47 -19.19 -15.07 5.27
N ARG A 48 -18.02 -15.67 5.55
CA ARG A 48 -17.62 -16.99 5.04
C ARG A 48 -18.01 -18.14 5.98
N MET A 49 -18.14 -17.87 7.28
CA MET A 49 -18.15 -18.90 8.32
C MET A 49 -19.58 -19.27 8.73
N LYS A 50 -20.34 -19.86 7.81
CA LYS A 50 -21.68 -20.40 8.09
C LYS A 50 -21.64 -21.70 8.90
N VAL A 51 -22.71 -22.00 9.64
CA VAL A 51 -22.86 -23.28 10.36
C VAL A 51 -22.60 -24.44 9.40
N GLY A 52 -21.76 -25.39 9.84
CA GLY A 52 -21.38 -26.56 9.05
C GLY A 52 -20.21 -26.35 8.07
N VAL A 53 -19.75 -25.12 7.86
CA VAL A 53 -18.57 -24.83 7.02
C VAL A 53 -17.30 -25.33 7.70
N SER A 54 -16.44 -26.01 6.94
CA SER A 54 -15.15 -26.49 7.43
C SER A 54 -14.15 -25.34 7.61
N ILE A 55 -13.45 -25.33 8.73
CA ILE A 55 -12.44 -24.31 9.01
C ILE A 55 -11.24 -24.48 8.07
N PRO A 56 -10.75 -23.41 7.41
CA PRO A 56 -9.59 -23.50 6.54
C PRO A 56 -8.34 -23.89 7.33
N ILE A 57 -7.64 -24.92 6.86
CA ILE A 57 -6.44 -25.47 7.48
C ILE A 57 -5.26 -25.16 6.57
N ARG A 58 -4.29 -24.38 7.06
CA ARG A 58 -3.06 -24.09 6.32
C ARG A 58 -2.26 -25.36 6.08
N ASP A 59 -1.70 -25.49 4.89
CA ASP A 59 -0.75 -26.55 4.58
C ASP A 59 0.64 -26.16 5.12
N LEU A 60 1.03 -26.78 6.23
CA LEU A 60 2.26 -26.45 6.97
C LEU A 60 3.50 -27.20 6.46
N GLN A 61 3.44 -27.86 5.29
CA GLN A 61 4.50 -28.77 4.81
C GLN A 61 5.91 -28.14 4.69
N ASN A 62 6.07 -26.80 4.72
CA ASN A 62 7.37 -26.13 4.62
C ASN A 62 7.73 -25.16 5.77
N GLN A 63 7.01 -25.15 6.91
CA GLN A 63 7.42 -24.33 8.06
C GLN A 63 8.26 -25.14 9.06
N LYS A 64 9.58 -24.88 9.09
CA LYS A 64 10.47 -25.32 10.19
C LYS A 64 9.77 -25.02 11.52
N SER A 65 9.54 -26.06 12.29
CA SER A 65 8.70 -26.08 13.48
C SER A 65 9.15 -25.08 14.52
N ASN A 66 8.38 -24.00 14.71
CA ASN A 66 8.43 -23.25 15.96
C ASN A 66 7.79 -24.11 17.06
N VAL A 67 8.40 -24.13 18.25
CA VAL A 67 8.00 -24.92 19.42
C VAL A 67 6.55 -24.66 19.86
N MET A 68 5.97 -23.51 19.48
CA MET A 68 4.54 -23.23 19.71
C MET A 68 3.60 -23.98 18.74
N ALA A 69 4.04 -24.28 17.51
CA ALA A 69 3.27 -25.07 16.56
C ALA A 69 3.22 -26.55 16.97
N SER A 70 4.26 -27.06 17.64
CA SER A 70 4.24 -28.42 18.22
C SER A 70 3.36 -28.53 19.47
N PHE A 71 3.23 -27.45 20.24
CA PHE A 71 2.34 -27.44 21.42
C PHE A 71 0.86 -27.44 21.03
N LEU A 72 0.50 -26.79 19.92
CA LEU A 72 -0.86 -26.83 19.37
C LEU A 72 -1.17 -28.12 18.59
N SER A 73 -0.16 -28.80 18.05
CA SER A 73 -0.36 -30.03 17.25
C SER A 73 -0.36 -31.33 18.07
N GLN A 74 0.19 -31.34 19.29
CA GLN A 74 0.29 -32.55 20.12
C GLN A 74 -1.01 -33.01 20.81
N LYS A 75 -2.16 -32.35 20.61
CA LYS A 75 -3.43 -32.74 21.25
C LYS A 75 -4.58 -33.17 20.33
N THR A 76 -4.38 -33.35 19.02
CA THR A 76 -5.45 -33.87 18.14
C THR A 76 -4.97 -34.98 17.23
N THR A 77 -4.86 -36.18 17.80
CA THR A 77 -5.10 -37.44 17.08
C THR A 77 -6.55 -37.46 16.59
N LYS A 78 -6.74 -37.86 15.31
CA LYS A 78 -7.97 -37.86 14.50
C LYS A 78 -8.39 -36.49 13.95
N SER A 79 -8.10 -36.34 12.65
CA SER A 79 -8.68 -35.42 11.68
C SER A 79 -10.21 -35.50 11.66
N LEU A 80 -10.87 -34.91 12.66
CA LEU A 80 -12.25 -34.48 12.53
C LEU A 80 -12.22 -33.13 11.81
N GLU A 81 -12.84 -33.04 10.64
CA GLU A 81 -13.14 -31.77 9.99
C GLU A 81 -13.82 -30.87 11.03
N LYS A 82 -13.10 -29.86 11.52
CA LYS A 82 -13.68 -28.88 12.44
C LYS A 82 -14.64 -28.03 11.63
N LYS A 83 -15.93 -28.13 11.95
CA LYS A 83 -16.99 -27.36 11.30
C LYS A 83 -17.52 -26.29 12.25
N VAL A 84 -17.85 -25.13 11.71
CA VAL A 84 -18.50 -24.04 12.45
C VAL A 84 -19.74 -24.57 13.14
N ARG A 85 -19.88 -24.29 14.44
CA ARG A 85 -21.02 -24.74 15.27
C ARG A 85 -22.15 -23.72 15.29
N THR A 86 -21.80 -22.45 15.42
CA THR A 86 -22.71 -21.30 15.46
C THR A 86 -22.06 -20.18 14.65
N ASP A 87 -22.88 -19.43 13.91
CA ASP A 87 -22.42 -18.37 13.02
C ASP A 87 -23.14 -17.04 13.29
N ALA A 88 -22.70 -15.99 12.60
CA ALA A 88 -23.28 -14.66 12.71
C ALA A 88 -24.39 -14.40 11.67
N SER A 89 -24.99 -15.43 11.07
CA SER A 89 -26.00 -15.28 10.01
C SER A 89 -27.18 -14.42 10.44
N ASP A 90 -27.60 -14.53 11.71
CA ASP A 90 -28.68 -13.72 12.28
C ASP A 90 -28.39 -12.21 12.15
N TYR A 91 -27.13 -11.78 12.23
CA TYR A 91 -26.72 -10.37 12.10
C TYR A 91 -26.71 -9.88 10.65
N PHE A 92 -26.68 -10.79 9.67
CA PHE A 92 -26.61 -10.50 8.24
C PHE A 92 -27.93 -10.74 7.49
N SER A 93 -28.97 -11.11 8.22
CA SER A 93 -30.31 -11.40 7.69
C SER A 93 -31.40 -10.56 8.35
N ASP A 94 -31.02 -9.68 9.28
CA ASP A 94 -31.91 -9.17 10.32
C ASP A 94 -32.89 -8.07 9.88
N ALA A 95 -34.11 -8.19 10.41
CA ALA A 95 -35.18 -7.20 10.40
C ALA A 95 -35.08 -6.17 11.54
N ASP A 96 -34.36 -6.48 12.63
CA ASP A 96 -34.19 -5.59 13.80
C ASP A 96 -33.01 -4.60 13.65
N GLY A 97 -32.21 -4.74 12.59
CA GLY A 97 -31.16 -3.79 12.21
C GLY A 97 -29.93 -3.80 13.14
N LEU A 98 -29.63 -4.93 13.81
CA LEU A 98 -28.56 -5.02 14.80
C LEU A 98 -27.17 -4.61 14.27
N LEU A 99 -26.80 -5.05 13.05
CA LEU A 99 -25.53 -4.65 12.44
C LEU A 99 -25.49 -3.15 12.14
N TYR A 100 -26.61 -2.59 11.66
CA TYR A 100 -26.74 -1.16 11.42
C TYR A 100 -26.57 -0.38 12.72
N GLN A 101 -27.27 -0.77 13.79
CA GLN A 101 -27.17 -0.13 15.11
C GLN A 101 -25.74 -0.16 15.64
N THR A 102 -25.10 -1.34 15.59
CA THR A 102 -23.70 -1.54 16.02
C THR A 102 -22.76 -0.58 15.31
N LEU A 103 -22.87 -0.46 13.98
CA LEU A 103 -21.96 0.36 13.20
C LEU A 103 -22.32 1.86 13.21
N ASN A 104 -23.57 2.23 13.46
CA ASN A 104 -24.02 3.63 13.36
C ASN A 104 -23.39 4.56 14.41
N GLU A 105 -23.09 4.05 15.60
CA GLU A 105 -22.59 4.88 16.70
C GLU A 105 -21.19 5.44 16.42
N ASP A 106 -20.27 4.60 15.95
CA ASP A 106 -18.86 4.96 15.73
C ASP A 106 -18.29 4.26 14.48
N LEU A 107 -18.92 4.55 13.33
CA LEU A 107 -18.48 4.05 12.03
C LEU A 107 -17.13 4.68 11.63
N ASN A 108 -16.12 3.83 11.43
CA ASN A 108 -14.92 4.27 10.74
C ASN A 108 -15.17 4.30 9.22
N LEU A 109 -15.41 5.50 8.67
CA LEU A 109 -15.75 5.72 7.25
C LEU A 109 -14.71 5.08 6.30
N LYS A 110 -13.42 5.17 6.63
CA LYS A 110 -12.33 4.58 5.83
C LYS A 110 -12.44 3.06 5.76
N LEU A 111 -12.61 2.40 6.90
CA LEU A 111 -12.72 0.94 6.95
C LEU A 111 -14.03 0.44 6.30
N ALA A 112 -15.10 1.24 6.35
CA ALA A 112 -16.34 0.95 5.66
C ALA A 112 -16.16 0.92 4.13
N TRP A 113 -15.49 1.94 3.56
CA TRP A 113 -15.15 1.95 2.13
C TRP A 113 -14.24 0.80 1.72
N GLN A 114 -13.21 0.51 2.52
CA GLN A 114 -12.34 -0.64 2.27
C GLN A 114 -13.11 -1.96 2.28
N MET A 115 -14.12 -2.09 3.14
CA MET A 115 -14.97 -3.27 3.16
C MET A 115 -15.83 -3.37 1.91
N ILE A 116 -16.44 -2.27 1.46
CA ILE A 116 -17.23 -2.23 0.22
C ILE A 116 -16.40 -2.66 -0.99
N GLU A 117 -15.16 -2.18 -1.12
CA GLU A 117 -14.25 -2.62 -2.18
C GLU A 117 -13.92 -4.11 -2.09
N ILE A 118 -13.67 -4.62 -0.89
CA ILE A 118 -13.43 -6.06 -0.73
C ILE A 118 -14.66 -6.86 -1.14
N ILE A 119 -15.87 -6.35 -0.88
CA ILE A 119 -17.14 -6.98 -1.30
C ILE A 119 -17.34 -6.93 -2.83
N ASN A 120 -16.84 -5.89 -3.50
CA ASN A 120 -16.91 -5.76 -4.96
C ASN A 120 -15.91 -6.66 -5.71
N ASP A 121 -14.95 -7.29 -5.01
CA ASP A 121 -13.98 -8.20 -5.62
C ASP A 121 -14.58 -9.60 -5.80
N ASP A 122 -14.92 -9.95 -7.05
CA ASP A 122 -15.54 -11.23 -7.41
C ASP A 122 -14.74 -12.47 -6.94
N SER A 123 -13.43 -12.32 -6.69
CA SER A 123 -12.60 -13.43 -6.20
C SER A 123 -13.02 -13.93 -4.83
N ILE A 124 -13.71 -13.10 -4.01
CA ILE A 124 -14.10 -13.49 -2.66
C ILE A 124 -15.19 -14.56 -2.62
N TYR A 125 -16.01 -14.64 -3.68
CA TYR A 125 -17.13 -15.58 -3.83
C TYR A 125 -16.69 -16.96 -4.33
N ASN A 126 -15.41 -17.12 -4.61
CA ASN A 126 -14.82 -18.39 -5.00
C ASN A 126 -14.07 -19.03 -3.82
N SER A 127 -14.09 -20.38 -3.77
CA SER A 127 -13.26 -21.12 -2.82
C SER A 127 -11.79 -20.98 -3.18
N MET A 128 -10.92 -20.72 -2.21
CA MET A 128 -9.49 -20.51 -2.44
C MET A 128 -8.63 -21.53 -1.69
N PHE A 129 -7.80 -22.28 -2.44
CA PHE A 129 -6.78 -23.16 -1.86
C PHE A 129 -5.43 -22.46 -1.65
N GLU A 130 -5.25 -21.29 -2.26
CA GLU A 130 -4.05 -20.50 -2.16
C GLU A 130 -4.43 -19.03 -1.94
N ARG A 131 -3.72 -18.34 -1.05
CA ARG A 131 -3.86 -16.91 -0.85
C ARG A 131 -2.49 -16.28 -0.70
N VAL A 132 -2.24 -15.19 -1.42
CA VAL A 132 -1.06 -14.37 -1.17
C VAL A 132 -1.34 -13.45 0.01
N VAL A 133 -0.52 -13.58 1.06
CA VAL A 133 -0.56 -12.71 2.23
C VAL A 133 0.81 -12.08 2.39
N GLN A 134 0.90 -10.76 2.17
CA GLN A 134 2.16 -10.01 2.26
C GLN A 134 3.25 -10.63 1.36
N GLY A 135 2.92 -10.89 0.09
CA GLY A 135 3.83 -11.50 -0.90
C GLY A 135 4.11 -12.99 -0.69
N LYS A 136 3.58 -13.64 0.36
CA LYS A 136 3.78 -15.08 0.59
C LYS A 136 2.56 -15.88 0.18
N LYS A 137 2.75 -16.85 -0.73
CA LYS A 137 1.74 -17.86 -1.07
C LYS A 137 1.49 -18.77 0.13
N VAL A 138 0.29 -18.66 0.70
CA VAL A 138 -0.21 -19.54 1.77
C VAL A 138 -1.14 -20.56 1.12
N LYS A 139 -0.74 -21.83 1.15
CA LYS A 139 -1.56 -22.95 0.70
C LYS A 139 -2.44 -23.49 1.83
N TYR A 140 -3.59 -24.02 1.47
CA TYR A 140 -4.58 -24.57 2.40
C TYR A 140 -4.95 -25.99 2.01
N LYS A 141 -4.97 -26.90 2.99
CA LYS A 141 -5.48 -28.28 2.85
C LYS A 141 -7.00 -28.31 2.77
N THR A 142 -7.63 -27.48 3.59
CA THR A 142 -9.08 -27.21 3.54
C THR A 142 -9.23 -25.81 2.99
N PRO A 143 -9.91 -25.60 1.85
CA PRO A 143 -9.95 -24.30 1.18
C PRO A 143 -10.56 -23.24 2.08
N ILE A 144 -10.17 -21.98 1.83
CA ILE A 144 -10.91 -20.83 2.34
C ILE A 144 -12.30 -20.89 1.68
N PRO A 145 -13.39 -21.00 2.47
CA PRO A 145 -14.73 -21.08 1.94
C PRO A 145 -15.14 -19.76 1.27
N PRO A 146 -16.04 -19.78 0.28
CA PRO A 146 -16.49 -18.58 -0.41
C PRO A 146 -17.26 -17.66 0.55
N VAL A 147 -17.29 -16.36 0.26
CA VAL A 147 -18.21 -15.43 0.92
C VAL A 147 -19.62 -15.75 0.46
N ASP A 148 -20.58 -15.68 1.38
CA ASP A 148 -21.99 -15.74 1.01
C ASP A 148 -22.44 -14.42 0.34
N GLU A 149 -22.94 -14.53 -0.89
CA GLU A 149 -23.27 -13.37 -1.72
C GLU A 149 -24.43 -12.55 -1.15
N GLU A 150 -25.48 -13.21 -0.64
CA GLU A 150 -26.63 -12.52 -0.04
C GLU A 150 -26.20 -11.70 1.18
N PHE A 151 -25.36 -12.28 2.06
CA PHE A 151 -24.84 -11.56 3.22
C PHE A 151 -23.90 -10.41 2.81
N ALA A 152 -23.09 -10.59 1.77
CA ALA A 152 -22.18 -9.56 1.30
C ALA A 152 -22.94 -8.35 0.73
N ILE A 153 -23.99 -8.60 -0.06
CA ILE A 153 -24.89 -7.55 -0.57
C ILE A 153 -25.55 -6.82 0.61
N PHE A 154 -26.13 -7.55 1.57
CA PHE A 154 -26.76 -6.95 2.75
C PHE A 154 -25.80 -6.04 3.53
N VAL A 155 -24.58 -6.53 3.79
CA VAL A 155 -23.56 -5.73 4.48
C VAL A 155 -23.18 -4.49 3.67
N LYS A 156 -22.97 -4.63 2.35
CA LYS A 156 -22.65 -3.51 1.47
C LYS A 156 -23.74 -2.44 1.52
N ASP A 157 -25.00 -2.84 1.47
CA ASP A 157 -26.14 -1.93 1.53
C ASP A 157 -26.22 -1.19 2.87
N ILE A 158 -25.99 -1.89 3.99
CA ILE A 158 -25.90 -1.25 5.32
C ILE A 158 -24.76 -0.21 5.36
N LEU A 159 -23.57 -0.58 4.87
CA LEU A 159 -22.42 0.33 4.88
C LEU A 159 -22.67 1.55 4.00
N LEU A 160 -23.19 1.37 2.79
CA LEU A 160 -23.55 2.47 1.89
C LEU A 160 -24.62 3.39 2.51
N LYS A 161 -25.63 2.82 3.15
CA LYS A 161 -26.65 3.58 3.86
C LYS A 161 -26.05 4.41 5.00
N LEU A 162 -25.24 3.79 5.87
CA LEU A 162 -24.59 4.50 6.97
C LEU A 162 -23.64 5.60 6.48
N LEU A 163 -22.87 5.32 5.41
CA LEU A 163 -22.03 6.32 4.77
C LEU A 163 -22.88 7.48 4.25
N LYS A 164 -23.98 7.19 3.56
CA LYS A 164 -24.92 8.22 3.09
C LYS A 164 -25.52 9.02 4.23
N ASP A 165 -25.97 8.39 5.30
CA ASP A 165 -26.58 9.10 6.44
C ASP A 165 -25.57 10.00 7.18
N LYS A 166 -24.30 9.58 7.27
CA LYS A 166 -23.23 10.37 7.89
C LYS A 166 -22.74 11.53 7.00
N LEU A 167 -22.77 11.35 5.68
CA LEU A 167 -22.18 12.27 4.70
C LEU A 167 -23.21 13.23 4.06
N SER A 168 -24.46 12.79 3.84
CA SER A 168 -25.49 13.55 3.12
C SER A 168 -25.84 14.89 3.76
N ASN A 169 -25.67 15.04 5.08
CA ASN A 169 -25.89 16.33 5.76
C ASN A 169 -24.79 17.36 5.51
N ARG A 170 -23.72 17.00 4.78
CA ARG A 170 -22.54 17.86 4.60
C ARG A 170 -22.47 18.50 3.23
N PHE A 171 -23.05 17.89 2.20
CA PHE A 171 -23.10 18.47 0.86
C PHE A 171 -24.32 17.97 0.07
N ASN A 172 -25.06 18.89 -0.54
CA ASN A 172 -26.29 18.61 -1.31
C ASN A 172 -26.17 18.98 -2.80
N GLY A 173 -25.01 19.43 -3.26
CA GLY A 173 -24.79 19.79 -4.66
C GLY A 173 -24.36 18.61 -5.53
N LYS A 174 -24.18 18.87 -6.83
CA LYS A 174 -23.57 17.94 -7.78
C LYS A 174 -22.05 17.99 -7.67
N ILE A 175 -21.41 16.83 -7.70
CA ILE A 175 -19.95 16.73 -7.68
C ILE A 175 -19.47 16.25 -9.05
N TYR A 176 -18.50 16.93 -9.65
CA TYR A 176 -17.68 16.36 -10.71
C TYR A 176 -16.41 15.78 -10.11
N ILE A 177 -16.06 14.56 -10.47
CA ILE A 177 -14.85 13.89 -10.00
C ILE A 177 -14.11 13.32 -11.21
N GLU A 178 -12.86 13.73 -11.37
CA GLU A 178 -11.98 13.17 -12.39
C GLU A 178 -11.69 11.69 -12.10
N ASP A 179 -11.72 10.84 -13.14
CA ASP A 179 -11.62 9.37 -13.02
C ASP A 179 -10.36 8.91 -12.27
N ASP A 180 -9.31 9.70 -12.38
CA ASP A 180 -7.98 9.31 -11.99
C ASP A 180 -7.67 9.67 -10.53
N VAL A 181 -8.55 10.33 -9.77
CA VAL A 181 -8.18 10.85 -8.44
C VAL A 181 -8.08 9.72 -7.40
N PRO A 182 -6.88 9.34 -6.93
CA PRO A 182 -6.74 8.29 -5.92
C PRO A 182 -7.09 8.82 -4.53
N VAL A 183 -7.49 7.93 -3.63
CA VAL A 183 -7.78 8.26 -2.24
C VAL A 183 -6.50 8.22 -1.44
N SER A 184 -6.12 9.38 -0.91
CA SER A 184 -5.09 9.47 0.12
C SER A 184 -5.58 8.79 1.40
N TYR A 185 -4.95 7.68 1.77
CA TYR A 185 -5.18 7.04 3.06
C TYR A 185 -4.27 7.65 4.12
N SER A 186 -4.45 8.93 4.49
CA SER A 186 -3.75 9.51 5.64
C SER A 186 -4.33 8.96 6.95
N GLY A 187 -3.68 7.92 7.48
CA GLY A 187 -3.91 7.37 8.81
C GLY A 187 -2.78 7.67 9.79
N HIS A 188 -1.80 8.47 9.39
CA HIS A 188 -0.63 8.81 10.20
C HIS A 188 -0.57 10.32 10.35
N LYS A 189 -0.40 10.80 11.59
CA LYS A 189 -0.09 12.18 11.87
C LYS A 189 1.17 12.53 11.07
N GLU A 190 1.08 13.56 10.22
CA GLU A 190 2.17 14.37 9.64
C GLU A 190 3.45 13.60 9.21
N THR A 191 3.87 13.59 7.95
CA THR A 191 4.95 14.49 7.47
C THR A 191 5.52 14.09 6.08
N SER A 192 4.68 13.81 5.07
CA SER A 192 5.20 13.66 3.68
C SER A 192 4.99 14.96 2.91
N ILE A 193 5.95 15.89 2.99
CA ILE A 193 5.97 17.13 2.20
C ILE A 193 6.91 16.87 1.03
N SER A 194 6.44 16.92 -0.23
CA SER A 194 7.36 17.15 -1.35
C SER A 194 7.88 18.59 -1.24
N TYR A 195 9.09 18.89 -1.72
CA TYR A 195 9.57 20.28 -1.74
C TYR A 195 8.80 21.17 -2.74
N SER A 196 7.98 20.58 -3.64
CA SER A 196 6.93 21.30 -4.39
C SER A 196 5.69 21.66 -3.55
N GLY A 197 5.51 21.04 -2.37
CA GLY A 197 4.35 21.26 -1.49
C GLY A 197 3.19 20.30 -1.74
N GLU A 198 3.35 19.32 -2.63
CA GLU A 198 2.37 18.28 -2.95
C GLU A 198 2.47 17.07 -1.99
N PHE A 199 1.35 16.67 -1.40
CA PHE A 199 1.26 15.42 -0.63
C PHE A 199 0.82 14.29 -1.57
N LEU A 200 1.74 13.41 -2.01
CA LEU A 200 1.36 12.20 -2.75
C LEU A 200 1.45 10.96 -1.86
N THR A 201 0.41 10.13 -1.92
CA THR A 201 0.36 8.89 -1.14
C THR A 201 0.85 7.70 -1.95
N THR A 202 1.22 6.63 -1.24
CA THR A 202 1.33 5.29 -1.82
C THR A 202 0.12 4.95 -2.69
N GLY A 203 0.36 4.43 -3.89
CA GLY A 203 -0.61 4.13 -4.94
C GLY A 203 -0.89 5.30 -5.89
N THR A 204 -0.34 6.49 -5.64
CA THR A 204 -0.49 7.62 -6.56
C THR A 204 0.27 7.32 -7.84
N LYS A 205 -0.45 7.38 -8.97
CA LYS A 205 0.11 7.34 -10.31
C LYS A 205 0.22 8.75 -10.87
N LEU A 206 1.40 9.10 -11.33
CA LEU A 206 1.71 10.32 -12.05
C LEU A 206 2.05 9.97 -13.49
N LYS A 207 1.54 10.74 -14.46
CA LYS A 207 1.93 10.53 -15.86
C LYS A 207 3.27 11.17 -16.14
N ILE A 208 4.19 10.40 -16.72
CA ILE A 208 5.53 10.87 -17.08
C ILE A 208 5.43 12.03 -18.08
N SER A 209 4.60 11.87 -19.11
CA SER A 209 4.35 12.91 -20.11
C SER A 209 3.83 14.23 -19.54
N GLU A 210 3.04 14.19 -18.46
CA GLU A 210 2.49 15.39 -17.81
C GLU A 210 3.50 16.08 -16.89
N LEU A 211 4.40 15.31 -16.26
CA LEU A 211 5.45 15.83 -15.39
C LEU A 211 6.65 16.38 -16.14
N SER A 212 6.92 15.87 -17.34
CA SER A 212 8.00 16.36 -18.19
C SER A 212 7.74 17.82 -18.60
N LYS A 213 8.43 18.78 -17.99
CA LYS A 213 8.32 20.19 -18.38
C LYS A 213 8.63 20.31 -19.88
N GLN A 214 7.76 21.00 -20.61
CA GLN A 214 7.98 21.39 -22.01
C GLN A 214 8.17 20.22 -23.01
N GLY A 215 7.79 18.99 -22.65
CA GLY A 215 7.85 17.83 -23.56
C GLY A 215 9.27 17.27 -23.78
N ARG A 216 10.17 17.39 -22.80
CA ARG A 216 11.54 16.83 -22.84
C ARG A 216 12.00 16.27 -21.49
N ALA A 217 11.36 15.23 -21.00
CA ALA A 217 11.98 14.40 -19.97
C ALA A 217 12.72 13.26 -20.67
N ASP A 218 13.97 13.48 -21.04
CA ASP A 218 14.79 12.39 -21.57
C ASP A 218 15.24 11.46 -20.42
N PHE A 219 15.51 12.02 -19.23
CA PHE A 219 16.09 11.29 -18.11
C PHE A 219 15.28 11.41 -16.81
N LEU A 220 14.99 10.27 -16.20
CA LEU A 220 14.41 10.15 -14.86
C LEU A 220 15.51 9.76 -13.86
N ARG A 221 15.77 10.63 -12.88
CA ARG A 221 16.56 10.32 -11.69
C ARG A 221 15.65 9.81 -10.60
N MET A 222 15.96 8.66 -10.00
CA MET A 222 15.31 8.17 -8.79
C MET A 222 16.36 7.89 -7.73
N GLY A 223 16.12 8.26 -6.49
CA GLY A 223 17.10 8.06 -5.44
C GLY A 223 16.54 7.94 -4.05
N VAL A 224 17.48 7.75 -3.13
CA VAL A 224 17.23 7.69 -1.69
C VAL A 224 18.20 8.62 -0.98
N LEU A 225 17.69 9.24 0.08
CA LEU A 225 18.44 10.09 1.00
C LEU A 225 18.27 9.53 2.39
N TRP A 226 19.33 9.51 3.16
CA TRP A 226 19.22 9.10 4.56
C TRP A 226 20.23 9.79 5.47
N ARG A 227 19.83 9.92 6.72
CA ARG A 227 20.72 10.22 7.84
C ARG A 227 20.23 9.53 9.09
N HIS A 228 21.10 9.42 10.07
CA HIS A 228 20.75 8.82 11.34
C HIS A 228 19.85 9.75 12.14
N THR A 229 18.79 9.24 12.78
CA THR A 229 17.90 10.06 13.63
C THR A 229 18.48 10.41 14.99
N ASN A 230 19.43 9.61 15.48
CA ASN A 230 20.13 9.85 16.74
C ASN A 230 21.43 10.67 16.56
N GLU A 231 21.85 11.37 17.62
CA GLU A 231 23.09 12.17 17.69
C GLU A 231 24.39 11.36 17.58
N LYS A 232 24.36 10.04 17.80
CA LYS A 232 25.55 9.19 17.68
C LYS A 232 25.79 8.84 16.22
N GLU A 233 26.97 9.20 15.70
CA GLU A 233 27.44 8.74 14.40
C GLU A 233 27.54 7.22 14.38
N VAL A 234 26.53 6.58 13.82
CA VAL A 234 26.58 5.17 13.41
C VAL A 234 26.55 5.18 11.89
N SER A 235 27.59 4.65 11.26
CA SER A 235 27.63 4.51 9.81
C SER A 235 26.53 3.54 9.39
N VAL A 236 25.58 4.03 8.58
CA VAL A 236 24.52 3.20 8.01
C VAL A 236 24.64 3.24 6.51
N ASP A 237 24.61 2.04 5.95
CA ASP A 237 24.78 1.76 4.54
C ASP A 237 23.41 1.36 3.97
N LEU A 238 22.93 2.16 3.02
CA LEU A 238 21.71 1.90 2.28
C LEU A 238 22.07 1.62 0.81
N ASP A 239 21.83 0.40 0.37
CA ASP A 239 22.02 0.02 -1.03
C ASP A 239 20.81 0.43 -1.86
N LEU A 240 21.01 1.34 -2.82
CA LEU A 240 20.03 1.64 -3.86
C LEU A 240 20.19 0.72 -5.06
N SER A 241 19.07 0.28 -5.62
CA SER A 241 19.08 -0.44 -6.89
C SER A 241 17.79 -0.28 -7.67
N SER A 242 17.85 -0.55 -8.97
CA SER A 242 16.68 -0.60 -9.84
C SER A 242 16.68 -1.89 -10.66
N VAL A 243 15.48 -2.44 -10.87
CA VAL A 243 15.30 -3.64 -11.70
C VAL A 243 14.43 -3.30 -12.89
N PHE A 244 14.90 -3.63 -14.09
CA PHE A 244 14.27 -3.37 -15.38
C PHE A 244 13.78 -4.66 -16.01
N ILE A 245 12.55 -4.64 -16.52
CA ILE A 245 11.95 -5.77 -17.22
C ILE A 245 11.92 -5.48 -18.72
N GLU A 246 12.76 -6.19 -19.47
CA GLU A 246 12.81 -6.15 -20.94
C GLU A 246 11.89 -7.23 -21.53
N ASN A 247 11.16 -6.91 -22.59
CA ASN A 247 10.48 -7.91 -23.42
C ASN A 247 11.17 -8.02 -24.78
N ASN A 248 11.82 -9.15 -25.01
CA ASN A 248 12.50 -9.45 -26.25
C ASN A 248 11.79 -10.59 -26.98
N ASN A 249 10.90 -10.25 -27.92
CA ASN A 249 10.14 -11.20 -28.73
C ASN A 249 9.31 -12.20 -27.90
N GLY A 250 8.69 -11.74 -26.80
CA GLY A 250 7.88 -12.56 -25.91
C GLY A 250 8.67 -13.29 -24.82
N LEU A 251 9.99 -13.13 -24.79
CA LEU A 251 10.85 -13.57 -23.68
C LEU A 251 11.15 -12.38 -22.76
N PHE A 252 10.76 -12.51 -21.50
CA PHE A 252 11.06 -11.50 -20.48
C PHE A 252 12.50 -11.69 -19.97
N ARG A 253 13.24 -10.59 -19.87
CA ARG A 253 14.58 -10.54 -19.27
C ARG A 253 14.60 -9.47 -18.18
N GLU A 254 15.40 -9.73 -17.17
CA GLU A 254 15.56 -8.87 -16.00
C GLU A 254 16.98 -8.30 -16.00
N HIS A 255 17.10 -6.99 -15.87
CA HIS A 255 18.38 -6.29 -15.74
C HIS A 255 18.39 -5.53 -14.42
N VAL A 256 19.47 -5.60 -13.66
CA VAL A 256 19.56 -4.99 -12.32
C VAL A 256 20.72 -4.01 -12.32
N ILE A 257 20.47 -2.80 -11.81
CA ILE A 257 21.49 -1.76 -11.61
C ILE A 257 21.62 -1.49 -10.14
N PHE A 258 22.87 -1.46 -9.67
CA PHE A 258 23.27 -1.16 -8.31
C PHE A 258 24.76 -0.76 -8.34
N TYR A 259 25.34 -0.36 -7.22
CA TYR A 259 26.73 0.11 -7.19
C TYR A 259 27.77 -0.88 -7.78
N GLY A 260 27.56 -2.18 -7.65
CA GLY A 260 28.47 -3.22 -8.15
C GLY A 260 28.32 -3.53 -9.64
N ASP A 261 27.20 -3.14 -10.25
CA ASP A 261 26.95 -3.17 -11.69
C ASP A 261 26.27 -1.85 -12.09
N PRO A 262 27.04 -0.75 -12.14
CA PRO A 262 26.48 0.60 -12.10
C PRO A 262 25.95 1.09 -13.44
N GLU A 263 26.17 0.36 -14.54
CA GLU A 263 25.79 0.79 -15.89
C GLU A 263 24.96 -0.30 -16.58
N PHE A 264 23.81 0.08 -17.12
CA PHE A 264 22.99 -0.79 -17.98
C PHE A 264 22.99 -0.25 -19.40
N GLU A 265 23.57 -1.03 -20.31
CA GLU A 265 23.67 -0.70 -21.73
C GLU A 265 23.00 -1.75 -22.61
N ILE A 266 22.31 -1.30 -23.65
CA ILE A 266 21.89 -2.15 -24.78
C ILE A 266 22.45 -1.55 -26.06
N ASN A 267 23.18 -2.36 -26.84
CA ASN A 267 23.83 -1.94 -28.08
C ASN A 267 24.74 -0.70 -27.92
N ARG A 268 25.47 -0.61 -26.81
CA ARG A 268 26.34 0.54 -26.42
C ARG A 268 25.60 1.86 -26.19
N ASN A 269 24.28 1.80 -25.99
CA ASN A 269 23.53 2.96 -25.53
C ASN A 269 23.24 2.78 -24.04
N LEU A 270 23.73 3.71 -23.23
CA LEU A 270 23.58 3.71 -21.79
C LEU A 270 22.15 4.07 -21.40
N ILE A 271 21.38 3.05 -21.03
CA ILE A 271 19.97 3.17 -20.62
C ILE A 271 19.90 3.72 -19.21
N ALA A 272 20.66 3.16 -18.26
CA ALA A 272 20.61 3.64 -16.90
C ALA A 272 21.96 3.52 -16.19
N VAL A 273 22.17 4.36 -15.18
CA VAL A 273 23.44 4.51 -14.48
C VAL A 273 23.22 4.83 -13.00
N SER A 274 23.99 4.17 -12.12
CA SER A 274 24.01 4.41 -10.67
C SER A 274 25.02 5.49 -10.30
N SER A 275 24.71 6.28 -9.27
CA SER A 275 25.62 7.26 -8.66
C SER A 275 26.81 6.64 -7.93
N GLY A 276 26.79 5.33 -7.68
CA GLY A 276 27.79 4.62 -6.88
C GLY A 276 27.27 4.23 -5.50
N ASP A 277 28.21 3.95 -4.59
CA ASP A 277 27.97 3.41 -3.25
C ASP A 277 28.33 4.45 -2.18
N VAL A 278 27.41 4.72 -1.26
CA VAL A 278 27.61 5.56 -0.08
C VAL A 278 27.44 4.72 1.19
N THR A 279 28.52 4.07 1.61
CA THR A 279 28.55 3.18 2.80
C THR A 279 28.44 3.87 4.17
N SER A 280 28.19 5.19 4.23
CA SER A 280 28.16 5.93 5.49
C SER A 280 27.15 7.07 5.50
N CYS A 281 26.66 7.42 6.69
CA CYS A 281 25.85 8.60 6.92
C CYS A 281 26.22 9.27 8.25
N GLY A 282 26.00 10.58 8.32
CA GLY A 282 26.20 11.33 9.56
C GLY A 282 24.99 11.24 10.52
N GLY A 283 25.13 11.92 11.66
CA GLY A 283 24.09 12.02 12.69
C GLY A 283 22.93 12.95 12.32
N GLN A 284 22.05 13.21 13.29
CA GLN A 284 20.81 14.00 13.10
C GLN A 284 21.02 15.38 12.46
N ASP A 285 22.14 16.05 12.76
CA ASP A 285 22.45 17.40 12.27
C ASP A 285 23.35 17.40 11.02
N SER A 286 23.69 16.23 10.47
CA SER A 286 24.50 16.15 9.26
C SER A 286 23.70 16.39 7.99
N LEU A 287 24.43 16.62 6.89
CA LEU A 287 23.90 16.45 5.54
C LEU A 287 23.41 15.01 5.35
N PHE A 288 22.41 14.84 4.49
CA PHE A 288 21.95 13.52 4.06
C PHE A 288 23.02 12.85 3.20
N SER A 289 23.20 11.55 3.42
CA SER A 289 23.78 10.67 2.41
C SER A 289 22.77 10.43 1.30
N SER A 290 23.26 10.21 0.07
CA SER A 290 22.39 10.03 -1.08
C SER A 290 22.95 9.01 -2.05
N GLU A 291 22.06 8.20 -2.59
CA GLU A 291 22.29 7.42 -3.81
C GLU A 291 21.16 7.67 -4.79
N PHE A 292 21.45 7.56 -6.09
CA PHE A 292 20.46 7.71 -7.15
C PHE A 292 20.81 6.91 -8.39
N ILE A 293 19.80 6.66 -9.22
CA ILE A 293 19.92 6.01 -10.53
C ILE A 293 19.24 6.91 -11.56
N ASP A 294 19.98 7.22 -12.63
CA ASP A 294 19.47 7.98 -13.77
C ASP A 294 19.09 7.02 -14.90
N VAL A 295 17.89 7.20 -15.46
CA VAL A 295 17.32 6.35 -16.50
C VAL A 295 16.94 7.20 -17.71
N ASP A 296 17.45 6.85 -18.90
CA ASP A 296 16.99 7.37 -20.18
C ASP A 296 15.66 6.70 -20.55
N ILE A 297 14.56 7.41 -20.34
CA ILE A 297 13.20 6.88 -20.50
C ILE A 297 12.91 6.55 -21.96
N GLU A 298 13.32 7.41 -22.88
CA GLU A 298 13.08 7.24 -24.30
C GLU A 298 13.91 6.08 -24.88
N LEU A 299 15.15 5.94 -24.45
CA LEU A 299 16.00 4.82 -24.83
C LEU A 299 15.51 3.51 -24.21
N ALA A 300 15.04 3.52 -22.96
CA ALA A 300 14.42 2.35 -22.33
C ALA A 300 13.20 1.87 -23.14
N LYS A 301 12.29 2.79 -23.50
CA LYS A 301 11.13 2.51 -24.37
C LYS A 301 11.56 1.93 -25.72
N LYS A 302 12.55 2.55 -26.39
CA LYS A 302 13.09 2.08 -27.69
C LYS A 302 13.71 0.68 -27.63
N ASN A 303 14.22 0.26 -26.48
CA ASN A 303 14.81 -1.06 -26.26
C ASN A 303 13.84 -2.05 -25.61
N ASN A 304 12.52 -1.81 -25.70
CA ASN A 304 11.47 -2.71 -25.20
C ASN A 304 11.55 -2.99 -23.69
N ILE A 305 12.06 -2.04 -22.90
CA ILE A 305 11.85 -2.05 -21.46
C ILE A 305 10.39 -1.72 -21.19
N LEU A 306 9.70 -2.58 -20.46
CA LEU A 306 8.28 -2.46 -20.16
C LEU A 306 8.04 -1.66 -18.88
N ASP A 307 8.73 -2.05 -17.82
CA ASP A 307 8.63 -1.42 -16.52
C ASP A 307 9.94 -1.58 -15.75
N PHE A 308 10.08 -0.79 -14.69
CA PHE A 308 11.15 -0.93 -13.72
C PHE A 308 10.73 -0.42 -12.35
N PHE A 309 11.43 -0.83 -11.30
CA PHE A 309 11.20 -0.30 -9.97
C PHE A 309 12.49 -0.08 -9.21
N ASN A 310 12.47 0.96 -8.38
CA ASN A 310 13.57 1.33 -7.51
C ASN A 310 13.33 0.76 -6.10
N ASN A 311 14.35 0.12 -5.55
CA ASN A 311 14.32 -0.45 -4.21
C ASN A 311 15.58 -0.09 -3.41
N VAL A 312 15.41 -0.03 -2.10
CA VAL A 312 16.47 0.25 -1.13
C VAL A 312 16.52 -0.86 -0.10
N ILE A 313 17.75 -1.21 0.29
CA ILE A 313 18.03 -2.18 1.35
C ILE A 313 18.95 -1.56 2.40
N VAL A 314 18.67 -1.81 3.67
CA VAL A 314 19.58 -1.50 4.79
C VAL A 314 20.57 -2.64 4.91
N TYR A 315 21.84 -2.38 4.60
CA TYR A 315 22.89 -3.39 4.69
C TYR A 315 23.19 -3.77 6.15
N ASP A 316 23.03 -2.83 7.11
CA ASP A 316 23.32 -3.09 8.53
C ASP A 316 22.42 -4.17 9.16
N ASN A 317 23.05 -5.08 9.90
CA ASN A 317 22.42 -6.15 10.64
C ASN A 317 21.50 -5.69 11.79
N LYS A 318 21.81 -4.56 12.41
CA LYS A 318 21.17 -4.13 13.66
C LYS A 318 20.11 -3.06 13.46
N LEU A 319 20.09 -2.43 12.30
CA LEU A 319 19.22 -1.29 12.02
C LEU A 319 18.13 -1.63 11.00
N CYS A 320 17.09 -0.81 11.00
CA CYS A 320 16.03 -0.80 10.00
C CYS A 320 15.77 0.63 9.50
N LEU A 321 15.04 0.76 8.39
CA LEU A 321 14.69 2.07 7.81
C LEU A 321 13.94 2.98 8.80
N GLY A 322 13.25 2.41 9.81
CA GLY A 322 12.50 3.19 10.79
C GLY A 322 13.38 3.90 11.82
N GLU A 323 14.67 3.56 11.89
CA GLU A 323 15.65 4.23 12.74
C GLU A 323 16.39 5.35 12.00
N LEU A 324 16.11 5.52 10.71
CA LEU A 324 16.68 6.53 9.83
C LEU A 324 15.66 7.59 9.49
N GLU A 325 16.15 8.80 9.24
CA GLU A 325 15.38 9.78 8.50
C GLU A 325 15.64 9.52 7.02
N THR A 326 14.72 8.81 6.36
CA THR A 326 14.88 8.39 4.96
C THR A 326 13.87 9.08 4.06
N TYR A 327 14.33 9.51 2.88
CA TYR A 327 13.49 10.02 1.80
C TYR A 327 13.76 9.27 0.51
N PHE A 328 12.71 8.86 -0.21
CA PHE A 328 12.79 8.48 -1.61
C PHE A 328 12.50 9.69 -2.47
N PHE A 329 13.23 9.93 -3.54
CA PHE A 329 12.96 11.06 -4.43
C PHE A 329 13.02 10.67 -5.90
N PHE A 330 12.38 11.46 -6.76
CA PHE A 330 12.65 11.42 -8.18
C PHE A 330 12.66 12.83 -8.78
N SER A 331 13.38 12.98 -9.89
CA SER A 331 13.46 14.19 -10.68
C SER A 331 13.56 13.87 -12.17
N PHE A 332 12.99 14.70 -13.02
CA PHE A 332 13.32 14.75 -14.42
C PHE A 332 14.50 15.71 -14.61
N ILE A 333 15.56 15.21 -15.22
CA ILE A 333 16.80 15.94 -15.38
C ILE A 333 17.13 16.09 -16.87
N ASP A 334 17.91 17.14 -17.16
CA ASP A 334 18.49 17.30 -18.48
C ASP A 334 19.67 16.33 -18.67
N LYS A 335 20.03 16.08 -19.94
CA LYS A 335 21.11 15.15 -20.29
C LYS A 335 22.45 15.54 -19.66
N GLU A 336 22.69 16.83 -19.54
CA GLU A 336 23.91 17.42 -18.99
C GLU A 336 24.06 17.17 -17.49
N ASP A 337 22.94 16.97 -16.78
CA ASP A 337 22.90 16.73 -15.33
C ASP A 337 23.02 15.24 -14.98
N ARG A 338 23.02 14.36 -15.99
CA ARG A 338 23.18 12.91 -15.83
C ARG A 338 24.54 12.58 -15.21
N VAL A 339 24.56 11.67 -14.24
CA VAL A 339 25.82 11.14 -13.72
C VAL A 339 26.53 10.34 -14.81
N MET A 340 27.80 10.64 -15.01
CA MET A 340 28.68 9.98 -15.97
C MET A 340 29.98 9.61 -15.27
N ASN A 341 30.70 8.61 -15.76
CA ASN A 341 31.96 8.24 -15.14
C ASN A 341 32.95 9.42 -15.12
N GLY A 342 33.39 9.83 -13.92
CA GLY A 342 34.36 10.90 -13.70
C GLY A 342 33.79 12.31 -13.51
N ASN A 343 32.47 12.50 -13.43
CA ASN A 343 31.87 13.79 -13.03
C ASN A 343 31.32 13.74 -11.60
N GLU A 344 31.37 14.88 -10.91
CA GLU A 344 30.74 15.07 -9.60
C GLU A 344 29.40 15.75 -9.82
N VAL A 345 28.34 15.19 -9.25
CA VAL A 345 26.97 15.73 -9.35
C VAL A 345 26.56 16.25 -8.00
N THR A 346 26.18 17.53 -7.94
CA THR A 346 25.56 18.11 -6.73
C THR A 346 24.05 17.99 -6.86
N LEU A 347 23.41 17.36 -5.88
CA LEU A 347 21.95 17.31 -5.78
C LEU A 347 21.45 18.44 -4.89
N ASP A 348 20.59 19.30 -5.45
CA ASP A 348 19.78 20.23 -4.67
C ASP A 348 18.36 19.69 -4.56
N LEU A 349 17.97 19.26 -3.37
CA LEU A 349 16.66 18.68 -3.09
C LEU A 349 15.51 19.67 -3.25
N ASN A 350 15.78 20.97 -3.18
CA ASN A 350 14.77 21.98 -3.48
C ASN A 350 14.36 21.94 -4.96
N ASN A 351 15.20 21.35 -5.82
CA ASN A 351 14.95 21.19 -7.24
C ASN A 351 14.50 19.77 -7.60
N ALA A 352 14.29 18.89 -6.61
CA ALA A 352 13.68 17.59 -6.88
C ALA A 352 12.21 17.76 -7.22
N ASP A 353 11.74 17.11 -8.28
CA ASP A 353 10.32 17.18 -8.66
C ASP A 353 9.45 16.51 -7.59
N TYR A 354 9.98 15.48 -6.91
CA TYR A 354 9.24 14.81 -5.86
C TYR A 354 10.13 14.12 -4.80
N ALA A 355 9.66 14.11 -3.55
CA ALA A 355 10.30 13.39 -2.44
C ALA A 355 9.25 12.83 -1.44
N ILE A 356 9.49 11.62 -0.93
CA ILE A 356 8.64 10.88 0.01
C ILE A 356 9.47 10.57 1.25
N ARG A 357 9.02 11.05 2.40
CA ARG A 357 9.57 10.59 3.67
C ARG A 357 9.08 9.18 3.98
N VAL A 358 9.99 8.29 4.34
CA VAL A 358 9.64 6.97 4.91
C VAL A 358 9.12 7.19 6.33
N ASP A 359 7.88 6.74 6.59
CA ASP A 359 7.24 6.85 7.91
C ASP A 359 7.91 5.87 8.90
N PRO A 360 8.67 6.36 9.89
CA PRO A 360 9.40 5.49 10.81
C PRO A 360 8.48 4.57 11.64
N ASP A 361 7.22 4.99 11.88
CA ASP A 361 6.26 4.25 12.71
C ASP A 361 5.56 3.11 11.94
N ASN A 362 5.63 3.12 10.61
CA ASN A 362 4.99 2.12 9.74
C ASN A 362 5.98 1.09 9.16
N VAL A 363 7.26 1.20 9.55
CA VAL A 363 8.37 0.43 8.99
C VAL A 363 8.71 -0.82 9.82
N GLU A 364 8.05 -1.04 10.96
CA GLU A 364 8.50 -2.02 11.97
C GLU A 364 9.01 -3.34 11.35
N LYS A 365 10.35 -3.41 11.31
CA LYS A 365 11.25 -4.53 10.96
C LYS A 365 11.48 -4.83 9.48
N SER A 366 11.16 -3.93 8.54
CA SER A 366 11.63 -4.13 7.16
C SER A 366 13.02 -3.55 6.94
N LYS A 367 13.90 -4.39 6.38
CA LYS A 367 15.23 -3.99 5.91
C LYS A 367 15.26 -3.62 4.43
N SER A 368 14.16 -3.84 3.71
CA SER A 368 14.10 -3.57 2.29
C SER A 368 12.74 -3.03 1.88
N GLN A 369 12.74 -2.14 0.88
CA GLN A 369 11.55 -1.39 0.49
C GLN A 369 11.60 -0.97 -0.98
N ILE A 370 10.46 -1.00 -1.65
CA ILE A 370 10.29 -0.40 -2.99
C ILE A 370 9.82 1.04 -2.81
N GLY A 371 10.53 2.00 -3.42
CA GLY A 371 10.15 3.41 -3.44
C GLY A 371 9.18 3.71 -4.56
N PHE A 372 9.60 3.44 -5.80
CA PHE A 372 8.91 3.80 -7.03
C PHE A 372 8.75 2.60 -7.97
N TYR A 373 7.61 2.52 -8.65
CA TYR A 373 7.36 1.62 -9.77
C TYR A 373 7.05 2.45 -11.01
N VAL A 374 7.76 2.24 -12.10
CA VAL A 374 7.62 2.97 -13.36
C VAL A 374 7.13 2.01 -14.42
N ASP A 375 5.94 2.28 -14.95
CA ASP A 375 5.35 1.55 -16.07
C ASP A 375 5.51 2.40 -17.33
N LEU A 376 6.41 1.98 -18.22
CA LEU A 376 6.70 2.71 -19.45
C LEU A 376 5.62 2.51 -20.53
N ASN A 377 4.83 1.45 -20.44
CA ASN A 377 3.71 1.21 -21.36
C ASN A 377 2.52 2.12 -21.02
N ASP A 378 2.20 2.21 -19.73
CA ASP A 378 1.14 3.10 -19.23
C ASP A 378 1.60 4.56 -19.11
N ASP A 379 2.89 4.83 -19.32
CA ASP A 379 3.52 6.15 -19.16
C ASP A 379 3.33 6.73 -17.75
N THR A 380 3.50 5.89 -16.71
CA THR A 380 3.25 6.28 -15.31
C THR A 380 4.40 5.97 -14.37
N ILE A 381 4.57 6.85 -13.38
CA ILE A 381 5.33 6.61 -12.15
C ILE A 381 4.32 6.42 -11.03
N GLU A 382 4.38 5.27 -10.36
CA GLU A 382 3.60 4.97 -9.18
C GLU A 382 4.48 5.00 -7.93
N ILE A 383 4.01 5.70 -6.91
CA ILE A 383 4.64 5.71 -5.59
C ILE A 383 4.17 4.48 -4.83
N VAL A 384 5.06 3.55 -4.49
CA VAL A 384 4.62 2.23 -4.01
C VAL A 384 4.94 1.96 -2.54
N ASN A 385 5.97 2.56 -1.94
CA ASN A 385 6.33 2.43 -0.51
C ASN A 385 5.96 1.03 0.06
N LEU A 386 6.51 -0.03 -0.55
CA LEU A 386 6.20 -1.42 -0.22
C LEU A 386 7.37 -2.06 0.52
N SER A 387 7.20 -2.28 1.81
CA SER A 387 8.20 -2.93 2.65
C SER A 387 8.23 -4.45 2.45
N CYS A 388 9.44 -5.03 2.35
CA CYS A 388 9.64 -6.47 2.35
C CYS A 388 10.27 -6.94 3.67
N LYS A 389 9.60 -7.90 4.34
CA LYS A 389 10.00 -8.41 5.67
C LYS A 389 11.01 -9.57 5.62
N LYS A 390 11.52 -9.90 4.43
CA LYS A 390 12.27 -11.15 4.17
C LYS A 390 13.77 -10.97 3.94
N GLY A 391 14.30 -9.75 4.03
CA GLY A 391 15.74 -9.51 3.89
C GLY A 391 16.53 -10.11 5.05
N THR A 392 17.38 -11.09 4.76
CA THR A 392 18.55 -11.44 5.56
C THR A 392 19.71 -10.50 5.22
N PHE A 393 20.77 -10.52 6.03
CA PHE A 393 21.97 -9.74 5.77
C PHE A 393 22.56 -10.06 4.40
N GLY A 394 22.85 -9.04 3.58
CA GLY A 394 23.44 -9.22 2.26
C GLY A 394 22.47 -9.69 1.16
N ASP A 395 21.16 -9.69 1.42
CA ASP A 395 20.18 -9.82 0.35
C ASP A 395 20.13 -8.51 -0.44
N ASN A 396 20.76 -8.49 -1.62
CA ASN A 396 20.65 -7.38 -2.56
C ASN A 396 19.34 -7.48 -3.39
N SER A 397 19.10 -6.51 -4.25
CA SER A 397 17.91 -6.48 -5.12
C SER A 397 17.82 -7.64 -6.10
N ILE A 398 18.94 -8.23 -6.50
CA ILE A 398 18.96 -9.46 -7.30
C ILE A 398 18.30 -10.59 -6.51
N ASN A 399 18.65 -10.74 -5.23
CA ASN A 399 18.11 -11.80 -4.37
C ASN A 399 16.64 -11.57 -3.99
N MET A 400 16.15 -10.32 -4.07
CA MET A 400 14.81 -9.93 -3.66
C MET A 400 13.85 -9.64 -4.82
N LEU A 401 14.32 -9.78 -6.07
CA LEU A 401 13.56 -9.45 -7.27
C LEU A 401 12.24 -10.20 -7.37
N TYR A 402 12.27 -11.52 -7.19
CA TYR A 402 11.04 -12.33 -7.25
C TYR A 402 10.02 -11.90 -6.18
N GLU A 403 10.47 -11.68 -4.95
CA GLU A 403 9.65 -11.15 -3.87
C GLU A 403 9.03 -9.80 -4.20
N PHE A 404 9.80 -8.86 -4.76
CA PHE A 404 9.30 -7.54 -5.13
C PHE A 404 8.30 -7.61 -6.29
N ASN A 405 8.57 -8.42 -7.31
CA ASN A 405 7.65 -8.66 -8.42
C ASN A 405 6.33 -9.30 -7.94
N GLU A 406 6.38 -10.28 -7.04
CA GLU A 406 5.18 -10.85 -6.44
C GLU A 406 4.42 -9.81 -5.58
N LEU A 407 5.12 -8.92 -4.85
CA LEU A 407 4.47 -7.84 -4.11
C LEU A 407 3.73 -6.87 -5.04
N LEU A 408 4.37 -6.44 -6.13
CA LEU A 408 3.77 -5.55 -7.13
C LEU A 408 2.57 -6.21 -7.82
N ARG A 409 2.67 -7.48 -8.23
CA ARG A 409 1.57 -8.20 -8.88
C ARG A 409 0.37 -8.44 -7.97
N ASN A 410 0.61 -8.68 -6.69
CA ASN A 410 -0.44 -9.00 -5.72
C ASN A 410 -0.93 -7.78 -4.94
N ARG A 411 -0.46 -6.56 -5.27
CA ARG A 411 -0.93 -5.34 -4.62
C ARG A 411 -2.39 -5.10 -4.98
N ARG A 412 -3.17 -4.63 -4.00
CA ARG A 412 -4.54 -4.17 -4.26
C ARG A 412 -4.47 -2.84 -4.99
N LYS A 413 -5.38 -2.64 -5.96
CA LYS A 413 -5.53 -1.33 -6.61
C LYS A 413 -5.85 -0.26 -5.57
N PRO A 414 -5.33 0.97 -5.72
CA PRO A 414 -5.71 2.09 -4.86
C PRO A 414 -7.22 2.35 -4.99
N LEU A 415 -7.84 2.79 -3.89
CA LEU A 415 -9.23 3.21 -3.90
C LEU A 415 -9.32 4.57 -4.61
N MET A 416 -10.30 4.74 -5.49
CA MET A 416 -10.47 5.99 -6.26
C MET A 416 -11.55 6.86 -5.60
N ILE A 417 -11.35 8.18 -5.53
CA ILE A 417 -12.31 9.11 -4.92
C ILE A 417 -13.66 9.00 -5.63
N LYS A 418 -13.61 8.83 -6.97
CA LYS A 418 -14.82 8.62 -7.76
C LYS A 418 -15.57 7.35 -7.35
N SER A 419 -14.89 6.22 -7.11
CA SER A 419 -15.55 4.97 -6.67
C SER A 419 -16.24 5.16 -5.32
N MET A 420 -15.59 5.87 -4.39
CA MET A 420 -16.18 6.20 -3.08
C MET A 420 -17.40 7.11 -3.24
N LEU A 421 -17.21 8.31 -3.77
CA LEU A 421 -18.20 9.36 -3.66
C LEU A 421 -19.41 9.16 -4.58
N SER A 422 -19.25 8.45 -5.71
CA SER A 422 -20.36 8.23 -6.67
C SER A 422 -21.52 7.43 -6.10
N SER A 423 -21.32 6.71 -4.99
CA SER A 423 -22.39 5.94 -4.35
C SER A 423 -23.08 6.69 -3.19
N VAL A 424 -22.59 7.90 -2.86
CA VAL A 424 -23.14 8.74 -1.78
C VAL A 424 -23.67 10.07 -2.29
N TYR A 425 -22.99 10.66 -3.28
CA TYR A 425 -23.32 11.97 -3.85
C TYR A 425 -23.79 11.87 -5.30
N ASP A 426 -24.50 12.90 -5.76
CA ASP A 426 -24.88 13.04 -7.16
C ASP A 426 -23.66 13.45 -7.98
N VAL A 427 -23.05 12.49 -8.69
CA VAL A 427 -21.84 12.70 -9.48
C VAL A 427 -22.19 12.99 -10.94
N THR A 428 -21.76 14.13 -11.45
CA THR A 428 -21.91 14.52 -12.86
C THR A 428 -20.64 14.20 -13.66
N ASN A 429 -20.82 13.80 -14.92
CA ASN A 429 -19.73 13.63 -15.88
C ASN A 429 -19.31 14.95 -16.55
N ASN A 430 -20.04 16.05 -16.31
CA ASN A 430 -19.77 17.35 -16.88
C ASN A 430 -19.38 18.33 -15.76
N PRO A 431 -18.14 18.86 -15.75
CA PRO A 431 -17.68 19.77 -14.70
C PRO A 431 -18.49 21.08 -14.65
N PHE A 432 -19.12 21.49 -15.75
CA PHE A 432 -19.93 22.71 -15.79
C PHE A 432 -21.29 22.58 -15.07
N ASP A 433 -21.75 21.35 -14.84
CA ASP A 433 -22.99 21.06 -14.12
C ASP A 433 -22.75 20.82 -12.62
N ALA A 434 -21.50 20.97 -12.16
CA ALA A 434 -21.08 20.64 -10.81
C ALA A 434 -21.09 21.88 -9.90
N ASP A 435 -21.59 21.68 -8.68
CA ASP A 435 -21.44 22.61 -7.56
C ASP A 435 -20.06 22.45 -6.88
N LEU A 436 -19.45 21.26 -7.02
CA LEU A 436 -18.12 20.92 -6.54
C LEU A 436 -17.33 20.15 -7.60
N ILE A 437 -16.10 20.58 -7.90
CA ILE A 437 -15.20 19.91 -8.85
C ILE A 437 -14.01 19.36 -8.08
N ILE A 438 -13.79 18.05 -8.13
CA ILE A 438 -12.61 17.37 -7.61
C ILE A 438 -11.76 16.92 -8.81
N SER A 439 -10.66 17.60 -9.08
CA SER A 439 -9.80 17.32 -10.24
C SER A 439 -8.34 17.65 -9.95
N ARG A 440 -7.42 16.93 -10.59
CA ARG A 440 -5.97 17.20 -10.50
C ARG A 440 -5.51 18.32 -11.44
N LYS A 441 -6.35 18.77 -12.37
CA LYS A 441 -5.97 19.75 -13.40
C LYS A 441 -6.36 21.18 -13.01
N ASP A 442 -5.42 22.11 -13.11
CA ASP A 442 -5.66 23.54 -12.86
C ASP A 442 -6.59 24.21 -13.90
N ASN A 443 -6.73 23.61 -15.08
CA ASN A 443 -7.42 24.22 -16.22
C ASN A 443 -8.94 23.99 -16.26
N VAL A 444 -9.57 23.59 -15.16
CA VAL A 444 -11.03 23.58 -15.11
C VAL A 444 -11.51 25.02 -14.96
N ASN A 445 -11.68 25.67 -16.11
CA ASN A 445 -12.02 27.08 -16.28
C ASN A 445 -13.36 27.39 -15.60
N SER A 446 -13.34 27.69 -14.31
CA SER A 446 -14.52 27.90 -13.46
C SER A 446 -15.07 29.31 -13.64
N ASN A 447 -15.70 29.55 -14.79
CA ASN A 447 -16.68 30.63 -14.85
C ASN A 447 -17.90 30.20 -14.02
N LEU A 448 -18.07 30.84 -12.85
CA LEU A 448 -19.18 30.78 -11.87
C LEU A 448 -18.95 29.85 -10.67
N LYS A 449 -19.19 30.39 -9.46
CA LYS A 449 -19.64 29.85 -8.15
C LYS A 449 -19.25 28.43 -7.67
N THR A 450 -18.55 27.63 -8.45
CA THR A 450 -18.23 26.23 -8.20
C THR A 450 -16.97 26.15 -7.36
N LEU A 451 -17.05 25.39 -6.26
CA LEU A 451 -15.90 25.12 -5.41
C LEU A 451 -15.03 24.07 -6.10
N CYS A 452 -13.76 24.37 -6.38
CA CYS A 452 -12.85 23.41 -6.99
C CYS A 452 -11.84 22.95 -5.94
N TYR A 453 -11.83 21.66 -5.65
CA TYR A 453 -10.80 21.01 -4.85
C TYR A 453 -9.81 20.30 -5.77
N HIS A 454 -8.55 20.65 -5.59
CA HIS A 454 -7.43 19.98 -6.22
C HIS A 454 -6.71 19.18 -5.15
N PRO A 455 -7.11 17.91 -4.90
CA PRO A 455 -6.33 17.07 -4.00
C PRO A 455 -4.94 16.91 -4.61
N SER A 456 -3.96 17.61 -4.01
CA SER A 456 -2.55 17.80 -4.42
C SER A 456 -2.14 19.20 -4.95
N ARG A 457 -2.89 20.29 -4.75
CA ARG A 457 -2.37 21.63 -5.11
C ARG A 457 -1.17 22.04 -4.25
N ASP A 458 -0.16 22.65 -4.89
CA ASP A 458 0.95 23.33 -4.23
C ASP A 458 0.45 24.18 -3.03
N PHE A 459 1.04 23.94 -1.86
CA PHE A 459 0.83 24.66 -0.59
C PHE A 459 -0.50 24.44 0.15
N GLU A 460 -1.47 23.69 -0.38
CA GLU A 460 -2.69 23.36 0.40
C GLU A 460 -2.50 22.09 1.23
N LYS A 461 -2.18 22.29 2.52
CA LYS A 461 -2.35 21.24 3.53
C LYS A 461 -3.84 20.85 3.57
N ILE A 462 -4.16 19.63 3.15
CA ILE A 462 -5.40 18.98 3.58
C ILE A 462 -5.24 18.61 5.06
N ASN A 463 -5.42 19.60 5.94
CA ASN A 463 -5.33 19.42 7.39
C ASN A 463 -6.44 18.48 7.93
N GLN A 464 -7.53 18.34 7.17
CA GLN A 464 -8.66 17.47 7.45
C GLN A 464 -9.50 17.32 6.17
N LEU A 465 -9.79 16.08 5.75
CA LEU A 465 -11.03 15.82 5.01
C LEU A 465 -12.12 15.67 6.06
N LEU A 466 -12.84 16.76 6.32
CA LEU A 466 -14.06 16.71 7.12
C LEU A 466 -15.14 16.04 6.28
N PHE A 467 -15.15 14.71 6.33
CA PHE A 467 -16.09 13.85 5.62
C PHE A 467 -17.52 14.02 6.03
#